data_AF-A0A3E2WXI0-F1
#
_entry.id   AF-A0A3E2WXI0-F1
#
_cell.length_a   1.000
_cell.length_b   1.000
_cell.length_c   1.000
_cell.angle_alpha   90.00
_cell.angle_beta   90.00
_cell.angle_gamma   90.00
#
_symmetry.space_group_name_H-M   'P 1'
#
loop_
_entity.id
_entity.type
_entity.pdbx_description
1 polymer ?
#
loop_
_entity_poly.entity_id
_entity_poly.type
_entity_poly.pdbx_seq_one_letter_code
_entity_poly.pdbx_strand_id
1 'polypeptide(L)'
;MIMDWKGLNKNKIKIWLEAGLALLLVIVIGVAGHNGAFTKKEAKAGQEKSTKEETLNKAVKENEAAKSGKNGGASEADEKKDTNKTAQDQPEQNKEESKETEEVIAEGQYPIMGKSTVTVEQMVEYFKSSQEKYPAEELSKGGADSIETFCQMYYDEAVAEGIRPEVPFVQTMKETGWLQYGGDASIEQFNFAGLGTTGGGVAGNSYPDVRTGIRAQIQHLKAYATADALTQECVDERYEYVTKGSAPYVEWLGQQENPEGYGWATADNYGYSIVDMISKLKQLGE
;
A
#
# COMPACT_ATOMS: atom_id res chain seq x y z
N MET A 1 24.48 2.65 39.32
CA MET A 1 24.06 4.05 39.10
C MET A 1 22.70 3.98 38.40
N ILE A 2 21.62 4.14 39.16
CA ILE A 2 20.25 4.04 38.65
C ILE A 2 19.91 5.40 38.04
N MET A 3 19.74 5.47 36.72
CA MET A 3 19.29 6.69 36.06
C MET A 3 17.79 6.85 36.28
N ASP A 4 17.44 7.88 37.04
CA ASP A 4 16.09 8.38 37.23
C ASP A 4 15.57 8.96 35.91
N TRP A 5 14.41 8.49 35.46
CA TRP A 5 13.78 8.84 34.18
C TRP A 5 12.47 9.60 34.41
N LYS A 6 12.48 10.58 35.30
CA LYS A 6 11.39 11.56 35.44
C LYS A 6 11.74 12.84 34.69
N GLY A 7 11.40 12.87 33.40
CA GLY A 7 11.54 14.09 32.60
C GLY A 7 11.45 13.95 31.09
N LEU A 8 11.17 12.76 30.54
CA LEU A 8 11.06 12.59 29.10
C LEU A 8 9.62 12.72 28.63
N ASN A 9 9.44 13.63 27.68
CA ASN A 9 8.20 13.85 26.95
C ASN A 9 7.81 12.55 26.21
N LYS A 10 6.67 11.96 26.58
CA LYS A 10 6.19 10.67 26.07
C LYS A 10 6.10 10.62 24.53
N ASN A 11 5.89 11.77 23.89
CA ASN A 11 5.84 11.87 22.42
C ASN A 11 7.23 11.76 21.77
N LYS A 12 8.31 12.14 22.45
CA LYS A 12 9.67 11.97 21.93
C LYS A 12 10.16 10.52 22.06
N ILE A 13 9.80 9.82 23.14
CA ILE A 13 10.15 8.39 23.31
C ILE A 13 9.49 7.53 22.23
N LYS A 14 8.26 7.86 21.81
CA LYS A 14 7.56 7.14 20.72
C LYS A 14 8.31 7.25 19.39
N ILE A 15 8.78 8.46 19.04
CA ILE A 15 9.57 8.71 17.82
C ILE A 15 10.93 8.00 17.86
N TRP A 16 11.57 7.91 19.03
CA TRP A 16 12.87 7.21 19.17
C TRP A 16 12.77 5.68 19.12
N LEU A 17 11.58 5.10 19.39
CA LEU A 17 11.33 3.68 19.16
C LEU A 17 11.07 3.37 17.67
N GLU A 18 10.51 4.33 16.92
CA GLU A 18 10.27 4.20 15.48
C GLU A 18 11.53 4.47 14.64
N ALA A 19 12.44 5.33 15.11
CA ALA A 19 13.73 5.56 14.44
C ALA A 19 14.81 4.51 14.75
N GLY A 20 14.59 3.63 15.73
CA GLY A 20 15.53 2.59 16.15
C GLY A 20 15.38 1.24 15.44
N LEU A 21 14.37 1.09 14.57
CA LEU A 21 14.02 -0.18 13.90
C LEU A 21 14.36 -0.20 12.40
N ALA A 22 15.02 0.84 11.89
CA ALA A 22 15.44 0.95 10.50
C ALA A 22 16.96 1.10 10.44
N LEU A 23 17.70 -0.01 10.57
CA LEU A 23 19.13 -0.04 10.31
C LEU A 23 19.45 -1.01 9.16
N LEU A 24 19.60 -0.40 7.98
CA LEU A 24 20.54 -0.72 6.90
C LEU A 24 20.59 -2.15 6.35
N LEU A 25 20.27 -2.28 5.05
CA LEU A 25 21.04 -3.16 4.18
C LEU A 25 21.73 -2.36 3.07
N VAL A 26 23.07 -2.46 3.16
CA VAL A 26 24.05 -1.99 2.18
C VAL A 26 23.96 -2.87 0.94
N ILE A 27 23.89 -2.21 -0.22
CA ILE A 27 23.98 -2.78 -1.56
C ILE A 27 25.24 -3.66 -1.69
N VAL A 28 25.08 -4.94 -2.03
CA VAL A 28 26.16 -5.75 -2.62
C VAL A 28 25.87 -5.92 -4.10
N ILE A 29 26.41 -5.02 -4.92
CA ILE A 29 26.56 -5.22 -6.36
C ILE A 29 27.67 -6.26 -6.56
N GLY A 30 27.36 -7.30 -7.32
CA GLY A 30 28.29 -8.36 -7.70
C GLY A 30 29.52 -7.82 -8.43
N VAL A 31 30.69 -8.30 -8.03
CA VAL A 31 31.94 -8.10 -8.78
C VAL A 31 32.19 -9.33 -9.65
N ALA A 32 31.99 -9.17 -10.95
CA ALA A 32 32.68 -9.94 -11.97
C ALA A 32 32.81 -9.10 -13.27
N GLY A 33 34.03 -8.67 -13.62
CA GLY A 33 34.41 -8.41 -15.01
C GLY A 33 34.80 -6.98 -15.44
N HIS A 34 36.04 -6.59 -15.12
CA HIS A 34 37.03 -5.83 -15.92
C HIS A 34 36.66 -4.67 -16.91
N ASN A 35 37.40 -3.58 -16.69
CA ASN A 35 37.99 -2.60 -17.64
C ASN A 35 37.15 -1.42 -18.18
N GLY A 36 37.55 -0.21 -17.78
CA GLY A 36 37.34 1.00 -18.58
C GLY A 36 37.22 2.29 -17.77
N ALA A 37 38.33 3.03 -17.66
CA ALA A 37 38.39 4.38 -17.09
C ALA A 37 37.43 5.37 -17.78
N PHE A 38 36.86 6.34 -17.06
CA PHE A 38 36.85 7.76 -17.44
C PHE A 38 36.35 8.66 -16.31
N THR A 39 36.87 9.87 -16.34
CA THR A 39 37.08 10.84 -15.25
C THR A 39 35.90 11.73 -14.89
N LYS A 40 35.91 12.12 -13.61
CA LYS A 40 35.23 13.23 -12.92
C LYS A 40 35.12 14.53 -13.74
N LYS A 41 33.95 15.19 -13.70
CA LYS A 41 33.82 16.65 -13.91
C LYS A 41 32.73 17.23 -13.00
N GLU A 42 33.13 18.15 -12.13
CA GLU A 42 32.24 18.96 -11.29
C GLU A 42 31.83 20.27 -12.00
N ALA A 43 30.69 20.79 -11.54
CA ALA A 43 30.33 22.19 -11.31
C ALA A 43 29.51 23.00 -12.34
N LYS A 44 28.34 23.45 -11.83
CA LYS A 44 27.61 24.75 -11.95
C LYS A 44 26.17 24.56 -12.46
N ALA A 45 25.13 25.23 -11.97
CA ALA A 45 24.85 26.21 -10.91
C ALA A 45 23.30 26.21 -10.79
N GLY A 46 22.68 26.31 -9.62
CA GLY A 46 22.39 27.62 -9.02
C GLY A 46 21.24 28.37 -9.70
N GLN A 47 20.01 27.84 -9.73
CA GLN A 47 18.80 28.64 -10.01
C GLN A 47 17.49 27.89 -9.66
N GLU A 48 17.19 27.65 -8.37
CA GLU A 48 15.93 26.98 -8.00
C GLU A 48 15.34 27.41 -6.65
N LYS A 49 15.68 28.62 -6.20
CA LYS A 49 15.25 29.13 -4.89
C LYS A 49 14.21 30.26 -4.92
N SER A 50 13.70 30.64 -6.09
CA SER A 50 12.76 31.76 -6.21
C SER A 50 11.30 31.35 -6.43
N THR A 51 11.01 30.10 -6.82
CA THR A 51 9.67 29.71 -7.29
C THR A 51 8.80 29.06 -6.20
N LYS A 52 9.39 28.58 -5.09
CA LYS A 52 8.65 27.92 -4.00
C LYS A 52 7.94 28.90 -3.04
N GLU A 53 8.51 30.08 -2.79
CA GLU A 53 7.86 31.07 -1.90
C GLU A 53 6.68 31.79 -2.56
N GLU A 54 6.71 31.98 -3.88
CA GLU A 54 5.61 32.63 -4.62
C GLU A 54 4.39 31.72 -4.75
N THR A 55 4.61 30.40 -4.85
CA THR A 55 3.54 29.38 -4.92
C THR A 55 2.86 29.18 -3.56
N LEU A 56 3.63 29.26 -2.45
CA LEU A 56 3.10 29.14 -1.09
C LEU A 56 2.22 30.36 -0.71
N ASN A 57 2.61 31.57 -1.13
CA ASN A 57 1.86 32.79 -0.83
C ASN A 57 0.56 32.94 -1.65
N LYS A 58 0.46 32.26 -2.80
CA LYS A 58 -0.79 32.20 -3.59
C LYS A 58 -1.82 31.23 -2.99
N ALA A 59 -1.36 30.08 -2.49
CA ALA A 59 -2.21 29.08 -1.82
C ALA A 59 -2.79 29.56 -0.48
N VAL A 60 -2.11 30.46 0.23
CA VAL A 60 -2.60 31.04 1.50
C VAL A 60 -3.67 32.10 1.27
N LYS A 61 -3.59 32.89 0.18
CA LYS A 61 -4.59 33.94 -0.12
C LYS A 61 -5.92 33.41 -0.65
N GLU A 62 -5.95 32.23 -1.27
CA GLU A 62 -7.18 31.60 -1.76
C GLU A 62 -7.98 30.91 -0.63
N ASN A 63 -7.35 30.59 0.51
CA ASN A 63 -8.00 29.94 1.65
C ASN A 63 -8.58 30.89 2.72
N GLU A 64 -8.28 32.19 2.69
CA GLU A 64 -8.93 33.17 3.59
C GLU A 64 -10.24 33.75 3.04
N ALA A 65 -10.57 33.52 1.76
CA ALA A 65 -11.79 34.02 1.13
C ALA A 65 -13.03 33.14 1.36
N ALA A 66 -12.90 31.96 1.98
CA ALA A 66 -13.99 30.99 2.18
C ALA A 66 -14.63 31.02 3.59
N LYS A 67 -14.30 32.01 4.44
CA LYS A 67 -14.92 32.19 5.77
C LYS A 67 -15.43 33.61 6.00
N SER A 68 -16.48 34.00 5.28
CA SER A 68 -17.40 35.06 5.73
C SER A 68 -18.72 34.98 4.95
N GLY A 69 -19.83 34.75 5.66
CA GLY A 69 -21.16 34.69 5.05
C GLY A 69 -22.19 33.98 5.92
N LYS A 70 -22.56 34.61 7.03
CA LYS A 70 -23.56 34.14 8.00
C LYS A 70 -24.97 34.64 7.63
N ASN A 71 -25.97 33.84 8.01
CA ASN A 71 -27.35 34.16 8.45
C ASN A 71 -28.54 33.86 7.51
N GLY A 72 -29.51 33.15 8.10
CA GLY A 72 -30.92 33.24 7.76
C GLY A 72 -31.74 32.08 8.33
N GLY A 73 -32.21 32.16 9.57
CA GLY A 73 -33.25 31.28 10.10
C GLY A 73 -34.33 32.09 10.85
N ALA A 74 -35.61 31.79 10.59
CA ALA A 74 -36.71 31.72 11.57
C ALA A 74 -38.11 31.47 10.92
N SER A 75 -38.96 30.76 11.70
CA SER A 75 -40.44 30.52 11.68
C SER A 75 -41.01 29.51 10.67
N GLU A 76 -41.55 28.33 11.09
CA GLU A 76 -42.84 27.98 11.77
C GLU A 76 -44.06 28.11 10.81
N ALA A 77 -45.06 27.23 10.65
CA ALA A 77 -45.59 26.05 11.38
C ALA A 77 -46.54 25.21 10.46
N ASP A 78 -47.06 24.10 11.01
CA ASP A 78 -48.36 23.40 10.78
C ASP A 78 -48.53 22.15 9.86
N GLU A 79 -48.58 20.99 10.57
CA GLU A 79 -49.61 19.92 10.64
C GLU A 79 -50.29 19.21 9.43
N LYS A 80 -50.32 17.85 9.59
CA LYS A 80 -51.38 16.84 9.25
C LYS A 80 -51.55 16.46 7.75
N LYS A 81 -51.84 15.21 7.33
CA LYS A 81 -52.21 13.90 7.92
C LYS A 81 -52.25 12.83 6.78
N ASP A 82 -52.08 11.56 7.17
CA ASP A 82 -52.74 10.33 6.67
C ASP A 82 -52.46 9.65 5.30
N THR A 83 -52.22 8.32 5.44
CA THR A 83 -52.77 7.14 4.70
C THR A 83 -52.06 6.50 3.49
N ASN A 84 -51.39 5.37 3.77
CA ASN A 84 -51.70 3.96 3.40
C ASN A 84 -51.70 3.45 1.92
N LYS A 85 -51.13 2.23 1.77
CA LYS A 85 -51.46 1.08 0.87
C LYS A 85 -50.68 0.82 -0.45
N THR A 86 -49.77 -0.16 -0.35
CA THR A 86 -49.69 -1.50 -1.02
C THR A 86 -49.81 -1.69 -2.56
N ALA A 87 -48.95 -2.62 -3.06
CA ALA A 87 -49.03 -3.48 -4.28
C ALA A 87 -48.56 -2.84 -5.61
N GLN A 88 -47.93 -3.51 -6.59
CA GLN A 88 -47.24 -4.80 -6.80
C GLN A 88 -46.64 -4.73 -8.23
N ASP A 89 -45.59 -5.52 -8.46
CA ASP A 89 -45.19 -6.17 -9.72
C ASP A 89 -44.56 -5.40 -10.93
N GLN A 90 -43.31 -5.83 -11.15
CA GLN A 90 -42.33 -5.81 -12.26
C GLN A 90 -42.83 -6.06 -13.70
N PRO A 91 -41.96 -6.14 -14.75
CA PRO A 91 -40.58 -5.63 -14.93
C PRO A 91 -40.40 -4.89 -16.28
N GLU A 92 -39.34 -4.09 -16.44
CA GLU A 92 -38.84 -3.76 -17.78
C GLU A 92 -37.32 -3.96 -17.83
N GLN A 93 -36.91 -4.88 -18.70
CA GLN A 93 -35.53 -5.18 -19.03
C GLN A 93 -34.89 -3.97 -19.71
N ASN A 94 -33.82 -3.45 -19.13
CA ASN A 94 -32.77 -2.80 -19.91
C ASN A 94 -31.42 -3.35 -19.44
N LYS A 95 -30.80 -4.14 -20.31
CA LYS A 95 -29.39 -4.51 -20.23
C LYS A 95 -28.59 -3.24 -20.53
N GLU A 96 -28.16 -2.55 -19.47
CA GLU A 96 -27.00 -1.66 -19.57
C GLU A 96 -25.77 -2.46 -19.17
N GLU A 97 -24.96 -2.73 -20.19
CA GLU A 97 -23.62 -3.30 -20.06
C GLU A 97 -22.73 -2.20 -19.45
N SER A 98 -22.70 -2.15 -18.12
CA SER A 98 -21.85 -1.21 -17.40
C SER A 98 -20.39 -1.65 -17.56
N LYS A 99 -19.65 -0.97 -18.44
CA LYS A 99 -18.20 -0.83 -18.26
C LYS A 99 -18.00 -0.22 -16.87
N GLU A 100 -17.66 -1.06 -15.89
CA GLU A 100 -17.30 -0.60 -14.55
C GLU A 100 -16.03 0.25 -14.68
N THR A 101 -16.20 1.57 -14.78
CA THR A 101 -15.12 2.53 -14.65
C THR A 101 -14.60 2.46 -13.22
N GLU A 102 -13.37 2.00 -13.11
CA GLU A 102 -12.50 2.11 -11.94
C GLU A 102 -12.69 3.48 -11.26
N GLU A 103 -12.93 3.50 -9.94
CA GLU A 103 -13.19 4.73 -9.19
C GLU A 103 -12.06 5.74 -9.42
N VAL A 104 -12.42 6.91 -9.98
CA VAL A 104 -11.48 7.96 -10.36
C VAL A 104 -11.10 8.78 -9.11
N ILE A 105 -10.01 8.34 -8.50
CA ILE A 105 -8.88 9.07 -7.92
C ILE A 105 -9.04 10.61 -7.78
N ALA A 106 -8.86 11.13 -6.57
CA ALA A 106 -8.43 12.51 -6.37
C ALA A 106 -6.95 12.66 -6.80
N GLU A 107 -6.69 13.46 -7.83
CA GLU A 107 -5.35 13.90 -8.28
C GLU A 107 -4.30 12.82 -8.61
N GLY A 108 -4.65 11.79 -9.39
CA GLY A 108 -3.67 10.91 -10.04
C GLY A 108 -2.88 9.94 -9.15
N GLN A 109 -3.28 9.74 -7.89
CA GLN A 109 -2.72 8.75 -6.96
C GLN A 109 -3.38 7.37 -7.08
N TYR A 110 -2.64 6.27 -6.87
CA TYR A 110 -3.20 4.93 -6.99
C TYR A 110 -3.87 4.45 -5.68
N PRO A 111 -5.19 4.26 -5.60
CA PRO A 111 -5.84 3.83 -4.36
C PRO A 111 -5.52 2.37 -4.02
N ILE A 112 -5.40 2.06 -2.73
CA ILE A 112 -5.20 0.66 -2.26
C ILE A 112 -6.53 -0.11 -2.25
N MET A 113 -7.60 0.56 -1.82
CA MET A 113 -8.95 -0.01 -1.78
C MET A 113 -9.64 0.05 -3.15
N GLY A 114 -10.64 -0.80 -3.32
CA GLY A 114 -11.58 -0.75 -4.43
C GLY A 114 -11.50 -1.95 -5.37
N LYS A 115 -12.31 -1.89 -6.43
CA LYS A 115 -12.35 -2.91 -7.48
C LYS A 115 -11.14 -2.80 -8.40
N SER A 116 -10.77 -3.92 -9.02
CA SER A 116 -9.71 -4.01 -10.01
C SER A 116 -10.19 -4.70 -11.27
N THR A 117 -9.63 -4.29 -12.41
CA THR A 117 -9.76 -4.97 -13.70
C THR A 117 -8.68 -6.03 -13.92
N VAL A 118 -7.68 -6.10 -13.05
CA VAL A 118 -6.60 -7.08 -13.14
C VAL A 118 -7.16 -8.48 -12.94
N THR A 119 -6.75 -9.40 -13.81
CA THR A 119 -7.10 -10.82 -13.76
C THR A 119 -5.99 -11.65 -13.13
N VAL A 120 -6.34 -12.86 -12.67
CA VAL A 120 -5.36 -13.84 -12.18
C VAL A 120 -4.36 -14.20 -13.27
N GLU A 121 -4.83 -14.31 -14.52
CA GLU A 121 -4.01 -14.57 -15.70
C GLU A 121 -2.94 -13.47 -15.88
N GLN A 122 -3.31 -12.19 -15.76
CA GLN A 122 -2.35 -11.08 -15.83
C GLN A 122 -1.31 -11.13 -14.71
N MET A 123 -1.71 -11.49 -13.49
CA MET A 123 -0.76 -11.66 -12.38
C MET A 123 0.23 -12.80 -12.66
N VAL A 124 -0.27 -13.93 -13.17
CA VAL A 124 0.56 -15.08 -13.56
C VAL A 124 1.54 -14.72 -14.69
N GLU A 125 1.06 -14.04 -15.73
CA GLU A 125 1.90 -13.55 -16.83
C GLU A 125 2.95 -12.55 -16.34
N TYR A 126 2.59 -11.67 -15.41
CA TYR A 126 3.52 -10.72 -14.83
C TYR A 126 4.65 -11.41 -14.07
N PHE A 127 4.33 -12.41 -13.25
CA PHE A 127 5.36 -13.25 -12.61
C PHE A 127 6.26 -13.90 -13.67
N LYS A 128 5.67 -14.55 -14.69
CA LYS A 128 6.43 -15.22 -15.76
C LYS A 128 7.32 -14.25 -16.54
N SER A 129 6.93 -12.98 -16.67
CA SER A 129 7.72 -11.93 -17.33
C SER A 129 9.04 -11.60 -16.62
N SER A 130 9.13 -11.87 -15.31
CA SER A 130 10.38 -11.73 -14.56
C SER A 130 11.44 -12.76 -14.95
N GLN A 131 11.03 -13.85 -15.62
CA GLN A 131 11.85 -15.01 -15.96
C GLN A 131 12.35 -15.81 -14.75
N GLU A 132 11.90 -15.47 -13.54
CA GLU A 132 12.25 -16.19 -12.33
C GLU A 132 11.50 -17.52 -12.21
N LYS A 133 12.14 -18.48 -11.56
CA LYS A 133 11.53 -19.79 -11.34
C LYS A 133 10.58 -19.74 -10.16
N TYR A 134 9.35 -20.24 -10.35
CA TYR A 134 8.41 -20.39 -9.24
C TYR A 134 8.93 -21.46 -8.24
N PRO A 135 9.05 -21.13 -6.94
CA PRO A 135 9.57 -22.02 -5.90
C PRO A 135 8.48 -23.00 -5.40
N ALA A 136 8.07 -23.90 -6.29
CA ALA A 136 6.98 -24.84 -6.03
C ALA A 136 7.29 -25.82 -4.87
N GLU A 137 8.56 -26.18 -4.66
CA GLU A 137 8.93 -27.13 -3.60
C GLU A 137 8.64 -26.55 -2.21
N GLU A 138 8.91 -25.27 -2.02
CA GLU A 138 8.73 -24.57 -0.76
C GLU A 138 7.29 -24.13 -0.57
N LEU A 139 6.67 -23.51 -1.60
CA LEU A 139 5.31 -22.98 -1.48
C LEU A 139 4.23 -24.07 -1.48
N SER A 140 4.48 -25.24 -2.06
CA SER A 140 3.55 -26.39 -1.95
C SER A 140 3.37 -26.87 -0.50
N LYS A 141 4.38 -26.68 0.36
CA LYS A 141 4.28 -27.01 1.81
C LYS A 141 3.23 -26.16 2.52
N GLY A 142 3.01 -24.94 2.04
CA GLY A 142 1.97 -24.03 2.53
C GLY A 142 0.74 -23.95 1.61
N GLY A 143 0.56 -24.91 0.69
CA GLY A 143 -0.66 -25.05 -0.12
C GLY A 143 -0.69 -24.27 -1.44
N ALA A 144 0.40 -23.63 -1.87
CA ALA A 144 0.50 -23.02 -3.20
C ALA A 144 1.53 -23.78 -4.06
N ASP A 145 1.05 -24.82 -4.74
CA ASP A 145 1.87 -25.70 -5.58
C ASP A 145 2.22 -25.13 -6.96
N SER A 146 1.55 -24.04 -7.36
CA SER A 146 1.74 -23.37 -8.65
C SER A 146 1.58 -21.86 -8.51
N ILE A 147 2.13 -21.12 -9.49
CA ILE A 147 1.96 -19.67 -9.56
C ILE A 147 0.49 -19.29 -9.75
N GLU A 148 -0.27 -20.11 -10.48
CA GLU A 148 -1.72 -19.96 -10.66
C GLU A 148 -2.46 -20.05 -9.31
N THR A 149 -2.16 -21.07 -8.49
CA THR A 149 -2.71 -21.20 -7.13
C THR A 149 -2.34 -19.99 -6.26
N PHE A 150 -1.09 -19.54 -6.32
CA PHE A 150 -0.60 -18.40 -5.55
C PHE A 150 -1.30 -17.08 -5.93
N CYS A 151 -1.40 -16.79 -7.22
CA CYS A 151 -2.09 -15.60 -7.73
C CYS A 151 -3.58 -15.63 -7.39
N GLN A 152 -4.24 -16.80 -7.49
CA GLN A 152 -5.64 -16.95 -7.07
C GLN A 152 -5.82 -16.66 -5.57
N MET A 153 -4.91 -17.13 -4.71
CA MET A 153 -4.96 -16.83 -3.27
C MET A 153 -4.88 -15.32 -3.01
N TYR A 154 -3.96 -14.60 -3.67
CA TYR A 154 -3.90 -13.13 -3.56
C TYR A 154 -5.21 -12.47 -4.00
N TYR A 155 -5.75 -12.90 -5.13
CA TYR A 155 -6.99 -12.36 -5.66
C TYR A 155 -8.15 -12.54 -4.66
N ASP A 156 -8.35 -13.77 -4.18
CA ASP A 156 -9.43 -14.10 -3.25
C ASP A 156 -9.34 -13.29 -1.95
N GLU A 157 -8.16 -13.30 -1.31
CA GLU A 157 -7.96 -12.64 -0.02
C GLU A 157 -8.08 -11.11 -0.15
N ALA A 158 -7.59 -10.53 -1.26
CA ALA A 158 -7.65 -9.09 -1.47
C ALA A 158 -9.09 -8.63 -1.72
N VAL A 159 -9.81 -9.33 -2.60
CA VAL A 159 -11.23 -9.06 -2.88
C VAL A 159 -12.08 -9.19 -1.61
N ALA A 160 -11.82 -10.20 -0.77
CA ALA A 160 -12.55 -10.40 0.48
C ALA A 160 -12.41 -9.21 1.45
N GLU A 161 -11.28 -8.50 1.42
CA GLU A 161 -11.02 -7.32 2.24
C GLU A 161 -11.33 -5.99 1.54
N GLY A 162 -11.71 -6.01 0.26
CA GLY A 162 -11.98 -4.82 -0.55
C GLY A 162 -10.71 -4.12 -1.06
N ILE A 163 -9.59 -4.83 -1.09
CA ILE A 163 -8.30 -4.37 -1.61
C ILE A 163 -8.17 -4.77 -3.08
N ARG A 164 -7.56 -3.88 -3.86
CA ARG A 164 -7.20 -4.16 -5.25
C ARG A 164 -6.12 -5.26 -5.33
N PRO A 165 -6.38 -6.43 -5.92
CA PRO A 165 -5.47 -7.59 -5.90
C PRO A 165 -4.04 -7.34 -6.38
N GLU A 166 -3.87 -6.46 -7.36
CA GLU A 166 -2.56 -6.12 -7.93
C GLU A 166 -1.65 -5.41 -6.93
N VAL A 167 -2.20 -4.68 -5.95
CA VAL A 167 -1.40 -3.94 -4.97
C VAL A 167 -0.59 -4.88 -4.07
N PRO A 168 -1.20 -5.78 -3.28
CA PRO A 168 -0.45 -6.72 -2.44
C PRO A 168 0.42 -7.67 -3.28
N PHE A 169 -0.05 -8.11 -4.44
CA PHE A 169 0.72 -9.00 -5.31
C PHE A 169 2.00 -8.35 -5.83
N VAL A 170 1.91 -7.15 -6.40
CA VAL A 170 3.08 -6.41 -6.90
C VAL A 170 4.02 -6.03 -5.76
N GLN A 171 3.48 -5.61 -4.62
CA GLN A 171 4.28 -5.35 -3.43
C GLN A 171 5.08 -6.60 -3.06
N THR A 172 4.48 -7.79 -3.05
CA THR A 172 5.20 -9.04 -2.76
C THR A 172 6.30 -9.34 -3.77
N MET A 173 6.08 -9.12 -5.06
CA MET A 173 7.13 -9.30 -6.06
C MET A 173 8.31 -8.36 -5.80
N LYS A 174 8.05 -7.13 -5.36
CA LYS A 174 9.08 -6.16 -4.96
C LYS A 174 9.82 -6.60 -3.69
N GLU A 175 9.10 -6.96 -2.64
CA GLU A 175 9.66 -7.29 -1.32
C GLU A 175 10.51 -8.57 -1.34
N THR A 176 10.04 -9.58 -2.07
CA THR A 176 10.68 -10.90 -2.11
C THR A 176 11.70 -11.04 -3.23
N GLY A 177 11.82 -10.04 -4.12
CA GLY A 177 12.56 -10.20 -5.36
C GLY A 177 12.00 -11.35 -6.19
N TRP A 178 10.71 -11.27 -6.54
CA TRP A 178 9.99 -12.27 -7.34
C TRP A 178 10.03 -13.68 -6.74
N LEU A 179 9.72 -13.78 -5.45
CA LEU A 179 9.70 -15.01 -4.67
C LEU A 179 11.07 -15.72 -4.55
N GLN A 180 12.17 -15.06 -4.91
CA GLN A 180 13.50 -15.67 -4.79
C GLN A 180 14.08 -15.51 -3.39
N TYR A 181 13.64 -14.48 -2.66
CA TYR A 181 14.16 -14.05 -1.36
C TYR A 181 15.67 -13.72 -1.42
N GLY A 182 16.11 -12.77 -0.61
CA GLY A 182 17.52 -12.35 -0.62
C GLY A 182 17.96 -11.53 0.59
N GLY A 183 17.05 -11.33 1.54
CA GLY A 183 17.28 -10.62 2.79
C GLY A 183 17.18 -11.57 3.98
N ASP A 184 16.73 -11.03 5.11
CA ASP A 184 16.64 -11.78 6.37
C ASP A 184 15.47 -12.77 6.42
N ALA A 185 14.43 -12.56 5.60
CA ALA A 185 13.27 -13.44 5.52
C ALA A 185 13.53 -14.64 4.59
N SER A 186 12.97 -15.79 4.95
CA SER A 186 12.97 -17.01 4.14
C SER A 186 11.58 -17.33 3.60
N ILE A 187 11.54 -18.08 2.51
CA ILE A 187 10.30 -18.48 1.85
C ILE A 187 9.41 -19.39 2.71
N GLU A 188 10.01 -20.19 3.58
CA GLU A 188 9.31 -21.09 4.50
C GLU A 188 8.56 -20.36 5.61
N GLN A 189 8.83 -19.06 5.81
CA GLN A 189 8.06 -18.25 6.75
C GLN A 189 6.68 -17.86 6.18
N PHE A 190 6.48 -18.00 4.87
CA PHE A 190 5.31 -17.48 4.16
C PHE A 190 5.03 -15.99 4.46
N ASN A 191 6.09 -15.24 4.75
CA ASN A 191 6.03 -13.81 5.01
C ASN A 191 6.39 -13.04 3.73
N PHE A 192 5.37 -12.66 2.99
CA PHE A 192 5.50 -12.12 1.64
C PHE A 192 5.69 -10.59 1.59
N ALA A 193 5.75 -9.94 2.75
CA ALA A 193 5.80 -8.49 2.85
C ALA A 193 6.78 -7.98 3.92
N GLY A 194 7.65 -8.86 4.43
CA GLY A 194 8.67 -8.49 5.41
C GLY A 194 8.09 -8.06 6.76
N LEU A 195 6.89 -8.51 7.13
CA LEU A 195 6.24 -8.12 8.37
C LEU A 195 7.08 -8.52 9.58
N GLY A 196 7.48 -7.54 10.39
CA GLY A 196 8.31 -7.76 11.58
C GLY A 196 9.81 -7.95 11.31
N THR A 197 10.26 -7.85 10.06
CA THR A 197 11.69 -7.79 9.75
C THR A 197 12.28 -6.45 10.20
N THR A 198 13.51 -6.45 10.71
CA THR A 198 14.16 -5.22 11.22
C THR A 198 15.55 -4.99 10.62
N GLY A 199 16.00 -5.87 9.72
CA GLY A 199 17.40 -5.93 9.30
C GLY A 199 18.29 -6.63 10.34
N GLY A 200 19.48 -7.05 9.91
CA GLY A 200 20.51 -7.61 10.79
C GLY A 200 20.26 -9.05 11.23
N GLY A 201 19.55 -9.85 10.42
CA GLY A 201 19.26 -11.26 10.68
C GLY A 201 17.97 -11.52 11.45
N VAL A 202 17.13 -10.50 11.67
CA VAL A 202 15.80 -10.68 12.28
C VAL A 202 14.81 -11.05 11.19
N ALA A 203 14.47 -12.33 11.13
CA ALA A 203 13.64 -12.94 10.09
C ALA A 203 12.18 -12.45 10.06
N GLY A 204 11.70 -11.81 11.12
CA GLY A 204 10.31 -11.34 11.23
C GLY A 204 9.29 -12.45 11.49
N ASN A 205 8.03 -12.18 11.18
CA ASN A 205 6.91 -13.08 11.44
C ASN A 205 6.93 -14.30 10.52
N SER A 206 6.30 -15.39 10.96
CA SER A 206 6.08 -16.60 10.17
C SER A 206 4.63 -17.03 10.26
N TYR A 207 4.09 -17.56 9.17
CA TYR A 207 2.70 -17.97 9.05
C TYR A 207 2.60 -19.48 8.81
N PRO A 208 1.49 -20.13 9.20
CA PRO A 208 1.34 -21.58 9.08
C PRO A 208 1.23 -22.07 7.62
N ASP A 209 0.72 -21.23 6.72
CA ASP A 209 0.54 -21.54 5.31
C ASP A 209 0.58 -20.27 4.45
N VAL A 210 0.63 -20.45 3.13
CA VAL A 210 0.74 -19.36 2.15
C VAL A 210 -0.46 -18.43 2.26
N ARG A 211 -1.67 -18.97 2.33
CA ARG A 211 -2.91 -18.18 2.38
C ARG A 211 -2.98 -17.29 3.62
N THR A 212 -2.52 -17.77 4.78
CA THR A 212 -2.46 -17.00 6.03
C THR A 212 -1.45 -15.87 5.93
N GLY A 213 -0.27 -16.12 5.34
CA GLY A 213 0.73 -15.09 5.10
C GLY A 213 0.25 -13.98 4.15
N ILE A 214 -0.43 -14.36 3.08
CA ILE A 214 -1.09 -13.44 2.14
C ILE A 214 -2.14 -12.59 2.88
N ARG A 215 -3.00 -13.24 3.67
CA ARG A 215 -4.03 -12.55 4.46
C ARG A 215 -3.41 -11.54 5.42
N ALA A 216 -2.33 -11.89 6.10
CA ALA A 216 -1.66 -10.97 7.02
C ALA A 216 -1.16 -9.69 6.32
N GLN A 217 -0.53 -9.83 5.15
CA GLN A 217 -0.14 -8.67 4.35
C GLN A 217 -1.33 -7.79 3.95
N ILE A 218 -2.41 -8.41 3.48
CA ILE A 218 -3.62 -7.70 3.03
C ILE A 218 -4.28 -6.95 4.18
N GLN A 219 -4.35 -7.56 5.37
CA GLN A 219 -4.82 -6.89 6.58
C GLN A 219 -3.93 -5.71 6.95
N HIS A 220 -2.61 -5.84 6.83
CA HIS A 220 -1.67 -4.75 7.06
C HIS A 220 -1.88 -3.58 6.08
N LEU A 221 -2.08 -3.88 4.80
CA LEU A 221 -2.44 -2.87 3.79
C LEU A 221 -3.79 -2.22 4.08
N LYS A 222 -4.79 -2.99 4.51
CA LYS A 222 -6.12 -2.45 4.86
C LYS A 222 -6.01 -1.49 6.03
N ALA A 223 -5.19 -1.81 7.02
CA ALA A 223 -4.90 -0.91 8.13
C ALA A 223 -4.33 0.42 7.64
N TYR A 224 -3.38 0.41 6.70
CA TYR A 224 -2.89 1.64 6.09
C TYR A 224 -3.99 2.38 5.32
N ALA A 225 -4.82 1.65 4.58
CA ALA A 225 -5.72 2.25 3.61
C ALA A 225 -7.01 2.84 4.21
N THR A 226 -7.53 2.25 5.30
CA THR A 226 -8.82 2.65 5.89
C THR A 226 -8.87 2.36 7.40
N ALA A 227 -9.87 2.94 8.08
CA ALA A 227 -10.25 2.60 9.44
C ALA A 227 -11.40 1.58 9.52
N ASP A 228 -11.90 1.10 8.38
CA ASP A 228 -12.93 0.08 8.33
C ASP A 228 -12.45 -1.24 8.97
N ALA A 229 -13.39 -1.97 9.58
CA ALA A 229 -13.10 -3.25 10.18
C ALA A 229 -12.63 -4.28 9.13
N LEU A 230 -11.81 -5.24 9.57
CA LEU A 230 -11.48 -6.41 8.77
C LEU A 230 -12.74 -7.24 8.50
N THR A 231 -12.83 -7.81 7.31
CA THR A 231 -13.90 -8.74 6.94
C THR A 231 -13.64 -10.13 7.54
N GLN A 232 -12.36 -10.52 7.59
CA GLN A 232 -11.91 -11.82 8.10
C GLN A 232 -11.26 -11.70 9.48
N GLU A 233 -11.02 -12.86 10.12
CA GLU A 233 -10.27 -12.93 11.38
C GLU A 233 -8.86 -12.35 11.21
N CYS A 234 -8.44 -11.51 12.17
CA CYS A 234 -7.13 -10.89 12.16
C CYS A 234 -6.02 -11.93 12.40
N VAL A 235 -5.11 -12.07 11.44
CA VAL A 235 -3.92 -12.92 11.52
C VAL A 235 -2.62 -12.12 11.47
N ASP A 236 -2.68 -10.83 11.13
CA ASP A 236 -1.55 -9.91 11.24
C ASP A 236 -1.29 -9.51 12.70
N GLU A 237 -0.24 -10.08 13.30
CA GLU A 237 0.20 -9.76 14.67
C GLU A 237 0.63 -8.29 14.85
N ARG A 238 0.87 -7.57 13.76
CA ARG A 238 1.29 -6.16 13.75
C ARG A 238 0.15 -5.22 13.38
N TYR A 239 -1.07 -5.72 13.17
CA TYR A 239 -2.21 -4.93 12.72
C TYR A 239 -2.44 -3.69 13.59
N GLU A 240 -2.39 -3.87 14.92
CA GLU A 240 -2.63 -2.81 15.91
C GLU A 240 -1.53 -1.72 15.95
N TYR A 241 -0.37 -1.96 15.32
CA TYR A 241 0.73 -0.98 15.29
C TYR A 241 0.57 0.04 14.15
N VAL A 242 -0.29 -0.22 13.17
CA VAL A 242 -0.53 0.68 12.04
C VAL A 242 -1.55 1.75 12.45
N THR A 243 -1.21 3.02 12.18
CA THR A 243 -2.19 4.11 12.31
C THR A 243 -3.22 3.97 11.21
N LYS A 244 -4.48 3.70 11.58
CA LYS A 244 -5.53 3.33 10.62
C LYS A 244 -5.84 4.46 9.64
N GLY A 245 -5.90 4.14 8.34
CA GLY A 245 -6.20 5.11 7.29
C GLY A 245 -5.07 6.12 7.01
N SER A 246 -3.84 5.85 7.47
CA SER A 246 -2.70 6.77 7.31
C SER A 246 -2.09 6.79 5.90
N ALA A 247 -2.40 5.81 5.05
CA ALA A 247 -1.92 5.72 3.67
C ALA A 247 -2.99 5.09 2.74
N PRO A 248 -4.07 5.81 2.38
CA PRO A 248 -5.09 5.36 1.42
C PRO A 248 -4.58 5.09 0.00
N TYR A 249 -3.42 5.65 -0.38
CA TYR A 249 -2.83 5.52 -1.71
C TYR A 249 -1.50 4.78 -1.67
N VAL A 250 -1.18 4.03 -2.72
CA VAL A 250 0.03 3.20 -2.84
C VAL A 250 1.29 4.06 -2.72
N GLU A 251 1.29 5.27 -3.28
CA GLU A 251 2.39 6.22 -3.17
C GLU A 251 2.73 6.51 -1.71
N TRP A 252 1.72 6.63 -0.85
CA TRP A 252 1.86 6.94 0.58
C TRP A 252 2.27 5.74 1.44
N LEU A 253 2.46 4.56 0.85
CA LEU A 253 3.16 3.46 1.52
C LEU A 253 4.65 3.77 1.68
N GLY A 254 5.21 4.72 0.94
CA GLY A 254 6.54 5.25 1.22
C GLY A 254 6.47 6.43 2.20
N GLN A 255 7.25 6.37 3.28
CA GLN A 255 7.22 7.37 4.36
C GLN A 255 7.60 8.78 3.88
N GLN A 256 8.45 8.87 2.87
CA GLN A 256 8.93 10.13 2.32
C GLN A 256 7.88 10.79 1.42
N GLU A 257 7.03 9.96 0.80
CA GLU A 257 5.96 10.35 -0.09
C GLU A 257 4.66 10.67 0.65
N ASN A 258 4.50 10.13 1.85
CA ASN A 258 3.33 10.37 2.70
C ASN A 258 3.41 11.76 3.36
N PRO A 259 2.39 12.63 3.20
CA PRO A 259 2.37 13.97 3.79
C PRO A 259 2.50 13.99 5.32
N GLU A 260 2.09 12.92 6.00
CA GLU A 260 2.13 12.78 7.45
C GLU A 260 3.33 11.96 7.95
N GLY A 261 4.16 11.45 7.04
CA GLY A 261 5.36 10.67 7.36
C GLY A 261 5.08 9.23 7.79
N TYR A 262 3.84 8.76 7.73
CA TYR A 262 3.50 7.34 7.88
C TYR A 262 3.87 6.55 6.63
N GLY A 263 4.01 5.23 6.74
CA GLY A 263 4.23 4.40 5.57
C GLY A 263 4.90 3.07 5.89
N TRP A 264 4.74 2.14 4.97
CA TRP A 264 5.31 0.81 5.00
C TRP A 264 6.84 0.80 5.02
N ALA A 265 7.46 1.61 4.16
CA ALA A 265 8.90 1.61 3.97
C ALA A 265 9.49 3.02 4.04
N THR A 266 10.74 3.09 4.49
CA THR A 266 11.52 4.34 4.62
C THR A 266 12.27 4.72 3.34
N ALA A 267 12.37 3.81 2.38
CA ALA A 267 13.13 4.02 1.15
C ALA A 267 12.46 5.08 0.26
N ASP A 268 13.27 5.98 -0.30
CA ASP A 268 12.81 6.95 -1.28
C ASP A 268 12.18 6.25 -2.50
N ASN A 269 11.08 6.81 -3.00
CA ASN A 269 10.28 6.32 -4.13
C ASN A 269 9.67 4.92 -3.94
N TYR A 270 9.51 4.45 -2.70
CA TYR A 270 8.95 3.13 -2.45
C TYR A 270 7.57 2.97 -3.09
N GLY A 271 6.61 3.82 -2.73
CA GLY A 271 5.25 3.75 -3.26
C GLY A 271 5.19 3.94 -4.78
N TYR A 272 5.91 4.94 -5.32
CA TYR A 272 5.98 5.18 -6.77
C TYR A 272 6.51 3.98 -7.55
N SER A 273 7.48 3.23 -7.01
CA SER A 273 8.00 2.04 -7.68
C SER A 273 6.97 0.91 -7.74
N ILE A 274 6.09 0.79 -6.75
CA ILE A 274 4.96 -0.16 -6.79
C ILE A 274 3.97 0.27 -7.87
N VAL A 275 3.65 1.56 -7.97
CA VAL A 275 2.75 2.09 -9.01
C VAL A 275 3.30 1.85 -10.43
N ASP A 276 4.61 2.02 -10.65
CA ASP A 276 5.26 1.69 -11.91
C ASP A 276 5.15 0.19 -12.25
N MET A 277 5.37 -0.67 -11.25
CA MET A 277 5.21 -2.12 -11.42
C MET A 277 3.76 -2.52 -11.72
N ILE A 278 2.77 -1.92 -11.03
CA ILE A 278 1.35 -2.11 -11.33
C ILE A 278 1.03 -1.68 -12.76
N SER A 279 1.58 -0.55 -13.21
CA SER A 279 1.37 -0.05 -14.58
C SER A 279 1.87 -1.04 -15.62
N LYS A 280 3.04 -1.67 -15.38
CA LYS A 280 3.58 -2.73 -16.25
C LYS A 280 2.72 -4.00 -16.24
N LEU A 281 2.22 -4.40 -15.07
CA LEU A 281 1.30 -5.52 -14.95
C LEU A 281 0.05 -5.29 -15.78
N LYS A 282 -0.58 -4.11 -15.67
CA LYS A 282 -1.83 -3.77 -16.37
C LYS A 282 -1.69 -3.72 -17.90
N GLN A 283 -0.48 -3.46 -18.41
CA GLN A 283 -0.19 -3.48 -19.85
C GLN A 283 -0.09 -4.89 -20.43
N LEU A 284 -0.01 -5.94 -19.59
CA LEU A 284 -0.09 -7.31 -20.08
C LEU A 284 -1.54 -7.62 -20.45
N GLY A 285 -1.80 -7.86 -21.73
CA GLY A 285 -3.14 -8.18 -22.25
C GLY A 285 -3.88 -7.01 -22.92
N GLU A 286 -3.26 -5.84 -23.04
CA GLU A 286 -3.66 -4.80 -24.02
C GLU A 286 -3.13 -5.13 -25.43
#